data_AF-A0A7J8T061-F1
#
_entry.id   AF-A0A7J8T061-F1
#
_cell.length_a   1.000
_cell.length_b   1.000
_cell.length_c   1.000
_cell.angle_alpha   90.00
_cell.angle_beta   90.00
_cell.angle_gamma   90.00
#
_symmetry.space_group_name_H-M   'P 1'
#
loop_
_entity.id
_entity.type
_entity.pdbx_description
1 polymer ?
#
loop_
_entity_poly.entity_id
_entity_poly.type
_entity_poly.pdbx_seq_one_letter_code
_entity_poly.pdbx_strand_id
1 'polypeptide(L)'
;MFIGAAGLLGLGGGSMSLVGQLGGQTGGAFSYCLVSRGTDASGSLVFGRGTMPVGATWVPLLRNPRAPSFYYVGLSGLGVGGVRVPISEDVFRLTELGYGGVVMDTGTAVTRLPSSAYNPFRDAFITQTANLPRASTVSIFDTCYNLSGFVSVRVPTVSFYFSGGPVLTLPARNFLIPVDNMGTFCFAFAPSGSGLSIIGNIQQEGIQISFDGANGFVGFGPNVC
;
A
#
# COMPACT_ATOMS: atom_id res chain seq x y z
N MET A 1 -2.33 -14.23 13.47
CA MET A 1 -2.80 -13.28 12.45
C MET A 1 -4.26 -13.51 12.03
N PHE A 2 -5.00 -14.51 12.55
CA PHE A 2 -6.38 -14.80 12.11
C PHE A 2 -7.28 -15.30 13.26
N ILE A 3 -7.19 -14.68 14.45
CA ILE A 3 -7.99 -15.11 15.61
C ILE A 3 -9.47 -14.93 15.25
N GLY A 4 -10.25 -16.03 15.32
CA GLY A 4 -11.68 -16.02 15.03
C GLY A 4 -12.06 -16.15 13.54
N ALA A 5 -11.10 -16.29 12.62
CA ALA A 5 -11.41 -16.54 11.21
C ALA A 5 -11.33 -18.05 10.89
N ALA A 6 -12.30 -18.54 10.10
CA ALA A 6 -12.33 -19.93 9.63
C ALA A 6 -11.50 -20.16 8.34
N GLY A 7 -10.98 -19.10 7.71
CA GLY A 7 -10.23 -19.19 6.47
C GLY A 7 -9.85 -17.84 5.87
N LEU A 8 -9.35 -17.88 4.63
CA LEU A 8 -8.95 -16.72 3.84
C LEU A 8 -9.81 -16.61 2.59
N LEU A 9 -10.24 -15.38 2.27
CA LEU A 9 -10.92 -15.09 1.01
C LEU A 9 -9.91 -14.66 -0.06
N GLY A 10 -9.66 -15.52 -1.04
CA GLY A 10 -8.74 -15.21 -2.14
C GLY A 10 -9.38 -14.33 -3.20
N LEU A 11 -8.79 -13.14 -3.44
CA LEU A 11 -9.27 -12.17 -4.43
C LEU A 11 -8.34 -12.02 -5.66
N GLY A 12 -7.31 -12.85 -5.79
CA GLY A 12 -6.34 -12.74 -6.89
C GLY A 12 -6.94 -12.94 -8.29
N GLY A 13 -6.16 -12.67 -9.34
CA GLY A 13 -6.58 -12.80 -10.74
C GLY A 13 -6.71 -14.24 -11.29
N GLY A 14 -6.54 -15.26 -10.46
CA GLY A 14 -6.60 -16.67 -10.87
C GLY A 14 -8.04 -17.22 -10.93
N SER A 15 -8.25 -18.28 -11.71
CA SER A 15 -9.58 -18.90 -11.90
C SER A 15 -10.21 -19.46 -10.61
N MET A 16 -9.39 -19.82 -9.62
CA MET A 16 -9.84 -20.33 -8.32
C MET A 16 -10.09 -19.23 -7.29
N SER A 17 -9.84 -17.96 -7.59
CA SER A 17 -10.21 -16.87 -6.67
C SER A 17 -11.72 -16.67 -6.63
N LEU A 18 -12.25 -16.00 -5.60
CA LEU A 18 -13.67 -15.66 -5.58
C LEU A 18 -14.05 -14.80 -6.80
N VAL A 19 -13.19 -13.86 -7.20
CA VAL A 19 -13.43 -13.02 -8.39
C VAL A 19 -13.49 -13.88 -9.66
N GLY A 20 -12.61 -14.87 -9.80
CA GLY A 20 -12.62 -15.81 -10.92
C GLY A 20 -13.84 -16.73 -10.91
N GLN A 21 -14.24 -17.23 -9.75
CA GLN A 21 -15.38 -18.14 -9.58
C GLN A 21 -16.73 -17.43 -9.75
N LEU A 22 -16.85 -16.17 -9.32
CA LEU A 22 -18.03 -15.34 -9.59
C LEU A 22 -18.18 -15.02 -11.09
N GLY A 23 -17.13 -15.27 -11.89
CA GLY A 23 -17.18 -15.26 -13.35
C GLY A 23 -17.68 -13.94 -13.93
N GLY A 24 -18.11 -14.00 -15.20
CA GLY A 24 -18.55 -12.83 -15.97
C GLY A 24 -19.66 -11.99 -15.32
N GLN A 25 -20.35 -12.47 -14.28
CA GLN A 25 -21.41 -11.74 -13.56
C GLN A 25 -20.88 -10.45 -12.92
N THR A 26 -19.63 -10.46 -12.47
CA THR A 26 -18.98 -9.27 -11.87
C THR A 26 -18.19 -8.46 -12.89
N GLY A 27 -18.02 -8.98 -14.12
CA GLY A 27 -17.12 -8.40 -15.11
C GLY A 27 -15.65 -8.43 -14.70
N GLY A 28 -15.25 -9.32 -13.78
CA GLY A 28 -13.87 -9.42 -13.29
C GLY A 28 -13.45 -8.22 -12.42
N ALA A 29 -14.43 -7.54 -11.83
CA ALA A 29 -14.27 -6.27 -11.16
C ALA A 29 -14.71 -6.34 -9.70
N PHE A 30 -13.98 -5.66 -8.82
CA PHE A 30 -14.36 -5.47 -7.43
C PHE A 30 -13.71 -4.22 -6.87
N SER A 31 -14.24 -3.72 -5.75
CA SER A 31 -13.63 -2.67 -4.96
C SER A 31 -13.68 -3.01 -3.49
N TYR A 32 -12.74 -2.46 -2.73
CA TYR A 32 -12.78 -2.53 -1.28
C TYR A 32 -12.39 -1.21 -0.66
N CYS A 33 -12.79 -1.04 0.59
CA CYS A 33 -12.17 -0.07 1.47
C CYS A 33 -11.80 -0.68 2.81
N LEU A 34 -10.52 -0.53 3.16
CA LEU A 34 -9.99 -0.96 4.44
C LEU A 34 -10.13 0.17 5.45
N VAL A 35 -10.57 -0.18 6.66
CA VAL A 35 -10.69 0.73 7.80
C VAL A 35 -9.50 0.57 8.73
N SER A 36 -9.17 1.62 9.46
CA SER A 36 -8.06 1.59 10.40
C SER A 36 -8.30 0.63 11.55
N ARG A 37 -7.25 -0.09 11.93
CA ARG A 37 -7.29 -1.06 13.03
C ARG A 37 -7.65 -0.38 14.34
N GLY A 38 -8.43 -1.07 15.16
CA GLY A 38 -8.85 -0.57 16.47
C GLY A 38 -9.99 0.45 16.42
N THR A 39 -10.63 0.63 15.26
CA THR A 39 -11.87 1.39 15.13
C THR A 39 -13.07 0.45 15.06
N ASP A 40 -14.23 0.92 15.50
CA ASP A 40 -15.52 0.21 15.33
C ASP A 40 -16.12 0.39 13.93
N ALA A 41 -15.37 1.01 13.01
CA ALA A 41 -15.80 1.23 11.64
C ALA A 41 -15.85 -0.10 10.86
N SER A 42 -16.77 -0.19 9.91
CA SER A 42 -16.84 -1.33 8.98
C SER A 42 -16.28 -0.92 7.63
N GLY A 43 -15.34 -1.72 7.11
CA GLY A 43 -14.89 -1.62 5.73
C GLY A 43 -15.92 -2.14 4.74
N SER A 44 -15.58 -2.13 3.46
CA SER A 44 -16.42 -2.66 2.40
C SER A 44 -15.63 -3.55 1.44
N LEU A 45 -16.32 -4.53 0.86
CA LEU A 45 -15.86 -5.32 -0.27
C LEU A 45 -17.07 -5.53 -1.17
N VAL A 46 -17.02 -5.00 -2.39
CA VAL A 46 -18.15 -5.01 -3.31
C VAL A 46 -17.69 -5.52 -4.67
N PHE A 47 -18.39 -6.50 -5.19
CA PHE A 47 -18.10 -7.12 -6.49
C PHE A 47 -18.95 -6.48 -7.58
N GLY A 48 -18.40 -6.37 -8.78
CA GLY A 48 -19.09 -5.83 -9.96
C GLY A 48 -18.60 -4.45 -10.39
N ARG A 49 -18.81 -4.16 -11.69
CA ARG A 49 -18.42 -2.88 -12.32
C ARG A 49 -19.23 -1.67 -11.87
N GLY A 50 -20.43 -1.87 -11.31
CA GLY A 50 -21.26 -0.78 -10.76
C GLY A 50 -20.62 -0.07 -9.55
N THR A 51 -19.50 -0.60 -9.05
CA THR A 51 -18.78 -0.10 -7.87
C THR A 51 -17.57 0.76 -8.22
N MET A 52 -17.32 0.96 -9.52
CA MET A 52 -16.17 1.72 -9.99
C MET A 52 -16.30 3.21 -9.62
N PRO A 53 -15.37 3.77 -8.85
CA PRO A 53 -15.44 5.16 -8.42
C PRO A 53 -15.29 6.12 -9.60
N VAL A 54 -16.08 7.20 -9.55
CA VAL A 54 -15.84 8.39 -10.37
C VAL A 54 -14.70 9.19 -9.75
N GLY A 55 -13.77 9.69 -10.57
CA GLY A 55 -12.64 10.50 -10.10
C GLY A 55 -11.49 9.70 -9.48
N ALA A 56 -11.47 8.38 -9.64
CA ALA A 56 -10.30 7.59 -9.27
C ALA A 56 -9.10 7.85 -10.19
N THR A 57 -7.93 7.75 -9.58
CA THR A 57 -6.66 7.69 -10.27
C THR A 57 -6.42 6.26 -10.75
N TRP A 58 -6.53 6.02 -12.05
CA TRP A 58 -6.36 4.71 -12.65
C TRP A 58 -4.92 4.45 -13.07
N VAL A 59 -4.40 3.27 -12.74
CA VAL A 59 -3.08 2.80 -13.17
C VAL A 59 -3.20 1.41 -13.82
N PRO A 60 -2.41 1.12 -14.87
CA PRO A 60 -2.42 -0.21 -15.48
C PRO A 60 -1.94 -1.29 -14.51
N LEU A 61 -2.61 -2.44 -14.55
CA LEU A 61 -2.13 -3.67 -13.94
C LEU A 61 -1.04 -4.28 -14.82
N LEU A 62 0.05 -4.70 -14.21
CA LEU A 62 1.11 -5.44 -14.88
C LEU A 62 0.87 -6.94 -14.75
N ARG A 63 1.21 -7.71 -15.79
CA ARG A 63 1.07 -9.16 -15.78
C ARG A 63 2.43 -9.83 -15.51
N ASN A 64 2.51 -10.62 -14.45
CA ASN A 64 3.68 -11.45 -14.17
C ASN A 64 3.45 -12.88 -14.71
N PRO A 65 4.28 -13.40 -15.63
CA PRO A 65 4.14 -14.76 -16.16
C PRO A 65 4.37 -15.85 -15.10
N ARG A 66 5.12 -15.56 -14.03
CA ARG A 66 5.41 -16.51 -12.93
C ARG A 66 4.36 -16.49 -11.82
N ALA A 67 3.69 -15.36 -11.64
CA ALA A 67 2.70 -15.15 -10.60
C ALA A 67 1.45 -14.47 -11.18
N PRO A 68 0.73 -15.13 -12.11
CA PRO A 68 -0.37 -14.51 -12.87
C PRO A 68 -1.59 -14.18 -12.01
N SER A 69 -1.67 -14.71 -10.78
CA SER A 69 -2.76 -14.43 -9.84
C SER A 69 -2.54 -13.15 -9.02
N PHE A 70 -1.34 -12.59 -9.00
CA PHE A 70 -1.03 -11.41 -8.20
C PHE A 70 -1.29 -10.13 -8.99
N TYR A 71 -1.77 -9.10 -8.29
CA TYR A 71 -1.96 -7.78 -8.87
C TYR A 71 -0.69 -6.96 -8.76
N TYR A 72 0.00 -6.82 -9.89
CA TYR A 72 1.17 -5.95 -9.99
C TYR A 72 0.79 -4.57 -10.49
N VAL A 73 1.47 -3.55 -9.99
CA VAL A 73 1.36 -2.16 -10.44
C VAL A 73 2.76 -1.63 -10.81
N GLY A 74 2.80 -0.71 -11.77
CA GLY A 74 4.04 0.00 -12.11
C GLY A 74 4.30 1.13 -11.13
N LEU A 75 5.35 1.01 -10.32
CA LEU A 75 5.84 2.11 -9.47
C LEU A 75 7.10 2.69 -10.11
N SER A 76 7.15 4.01 -10.27
CA SER A 76 8.32 4.71 -10.77
C SER A 76 9.12 5.35 -9.63
N GLY A 77 8.50 5.67 -8.49
CA GLY A 77 9.26 6.24 -7.38
C GLY A 77 8.46 6.53 -6.12
N LEU A 78 9.17 7.12 -5.17
CA LEU A 78 8.68 7.49 -3.84
C LEU A 78 8.96 8.97 -3.59
N GLY A 79 8.10 9.66 -2.84
CA GLY A 79 8.32 11.05 -2.45
C GLY A 79 8.11 11.31 -0.97
N VAL A 80 8.85 12.29 -0.46
CA VAL A 80 8.78 12.81 0.91
C VAL A 80 8.75 14.33 0.86
N GLY A 81 7.72 14.95 1.42
CA GLY A 81 7.57 16.41 1.47
C GLY A 81 7.42 17.06 0.09
N GLY A 82 6.77 16.36 -0.84
CA GLY A 82 6.61 16.82 -2.23
C GLY A 82 7.86 16.67 -3.10
N VAL A 83 8.97 16.16 -2.56
CA VAL A 83 10.21 15.92 -3.29
C VAL A 83 10.36 14.43 -3.58
N ARG A 84 10.65 14.08 -4.83
CA ARG A 84 10.93 12.70 -5.24
C ARG A 84 12.30 12.26 -4.70
N VAL A 85 12.34 11.10 -4.05
CA VAL A 85 13.58 10.52 -3.51
C VAL A 85 14.42 9.95 -4.66
N PRO A 86 15.75 10.15 -4.68
CA PRO A 86 16.62 9.70 -5.76
C PRO A 86 16.83 8.17 -5.72
N ILE A 87 15.84 7.43 -6.19
CA ILE A 87 15.82 5.96 -6.31
C ILE A 87 15.69 5.62 -7.79
N SER A 88 16.51 4.69 -8.28
CA SER A 88 16.36 4.19 -9.66
C SER A 88 15.02 3.46 -9.83
N GLU A 89 14.28 3.78 -10.89
CA GLU A 89 13.00 3.12 -11.19
C GLU A 89 13.16 1.61 -11.41
N ASP A 90 14.36 1.17 -11.84
CA ASP A 90 14.69 -0.24 -12.05
C ASP A 90 14.53 -1.10 -10.79
N VAL A 91 14.62 -0.48 -9.59
CA VAL A 91 14.40 -1.17 -8.32
C VAL A 91 12.98 -1.73 -8.20
N PHE A 92 12.02 -1.09 -8.88
CA PHE A 92 10.60 -1.48 -8.87
C PHE A 92 10.17 -2.25 -10.11
N ARG A 93 11.06 -2.41 -11.09
CA ARG A 93 10.73 -2.98 -12.40
C ARG A 93 10.35 -4.45 -12.30
N LEU A 94 9.23 -4.81 -12.92
CA LEU A 94 8.88 -6.20 -13.23
C LEU A 94 9.57 -6.57 -14.54
N THR A 95 10.45 -7.57 -14.52
CA THR A 95 11.13 -8.05 -15.73
C THR A 95 10.22 -8.94 -16.57
N GLU A 96 10.52 -9.08 -17.87
CA GLU A 96 9.80 -9.98 -18.77
C GLU A 96 9.82 -11.44 -18.30
N LEU A 97 10.88 -11.84 -17.58
CA LEU A 97 10.99 -13.16 -16.96
C LEU A 97 10.17 -13.32 -15.68
N GLY A 98 9.51 -12.26 -15.19
CA GLY A 98 8.65 -12.29 -14.01
C GLY A 98 9.35 -12.07 -12.67
N TYR A 99 10.54 -11.46 -12.67
CA TYR A 99 11.26 -11.08 -11.44
C TYR A 99 11.00 -9.62 -11.06
N GLY A 100 11.00 -9.32 -9.76
CA GLY A 100 10.78 -7.97 -9.25
C GLY A 100 9.31 -7.55 -9.32
N GLY A 101 9.09 -6.26 -9.55
CA GLY A 101 7.76 -5.64 -9.57
C GLY A 101 7.26 -5.20 -8.20
N VAL A 102 6.08 -4.56 -8.21
CA VAL A 102 5.36 -4.09 -7.02
C VAL A 102 4.00 -4.77 -6.95
N VAL A 103 3.73 -5.49 -5.86
CA VAL A 103 2.47 -6.21 -5.64
C VAL A 103 1.58 -5.44 -4.68
N MET A 104 0.29 -5.36 -4.99
CA MET A 104 -0.74 -4.92 -4.04
C MET A 104 -1.14 -6.11 -3.16
N ASP A 105 -0.96 -6.02 -1.84
CA ASP A 105 -1.25 -7.13 -0.94
C ASP A 105 -1.94 -6.68 0.35
N THR A 106 -3.17 -7.14 0.55
CA THR A 106 -3.95 -6.88 1.78
C THR A 106 -3.52 -7.76 2.95
N GLY A 107 -2.77 -8.84 2.68
CA GLY A 107 -2.25 -9.77 3.70
C GLY A 107 -0.98 -9.28 4.40
N THR A 108 -0.22 -8.40 3.74
CA THR A 108 0.97 -7.76 4.31
C THR A 108 0.57 -6.49 5.07
N ALA A 109 0.99 -6.37 6.34
CA ALA A 109 0.59 -5.23 7.18
C ALA A 109 1.10 -3.87 6.66
N VAL A 110 2.40 -3.78 6.35
CA VAL A 110 3.05 -2.53 5.94
C VAL A 110 3.82 -2.72 4.66
N THR A 111 3.95 -1.64 3.89
CA THR A 111 4.67 -1.65 2.64
C THR A 111 6.11 -2.12 2.84
N ARG A 112 6.50 -3.12 2.06
CA ARG A 112 7.84 -3.71 2.06
C ARG A 112 8.56 -3.27 0.79
N LEU A 113 9.77 -2.75 0.94
CA LEU A 113 10.56 -2.25 -0.19
C LEU A 113 11.96 -2.89 -0.18
N PRO A 114 12.58 -3.15 -1.34
CA PRO A 114 14.00 -3.51 -1.40
C PRO A 114 14.84 -2.50 -0.62
N SER A 115 15.89 -2.93 0.07
CA SER A 115 16.71 -2.04 0.89
C SER A 115 17.27 -0.83 0.12
N SER A 116 17.54 -1.01 -1.19
CA SER A 116 17.98 0.06 -2.10
C SER A 116 16.93 1.15 -2.33
N ALA A 117 15.64 0.86 -2.15
CA ALA A 117 14.57 1.85 -2.15
C ALA A 117 14.20 2.29 -0.72
N TYR A 118 14.12 1.34 0.22
CA TYR A 118 13.70 1.60 1.59
C TYR A 118 14.63 2.58 2.31
N ASN A 119 15.94 2.34 2.28
CA ASN A 119 16.91 3.14 3.03
C ASN A 119 16.88 4.63 2.63
N PRO A 120 17.06 5.01 1.34
CA PRO A 120 17.02 6.43 0.98
C PRO A 120 15.65 7.07 1.23
N PHE A 121 14.56 6.31 1.12
CA PHE A 121 13.22 6.79 1.41
C PHE A 121 13.00 7.07 2.90
N ARG A 122 13.40 6.12 3.77
CA ARG A 122 13.42 6.28 5.23
C ARG A 122 14.30 7.46 5.64
N ASP A 123 15.49 7.57 5.07
CA ASP A 123 16.45 8.62 5.44
C ASP A 123 15.96 10.00 5.03
N ALA A 124 15.28 10.12 3.88
CA ALA A 124 14.60 11.35 3.47
C ALA A 124 13.48 11.74 4.45
N PHE A 125 12.70 10.76 4.93
CA PHE A 125 11.67 10.97 5.95
C PHE A 125 12.27 11.42 7.29
N ILE A 126 13.32 10.75 7.77
CA ILE A 126 14.03 11.11 9.01
C ILE A 126 14.58 12.54 8.92
N THR A 127 15.19 12.90 7.79
CA THR A 127 15.75 14.24 7.58
C THR A 127 14.68 15.33 7.72
N GLN A 128 13.50 15.11 7.14
CA GLN A 128 12.39 16.06 7.21
C GLN A 128 11.58 16.00 8.52
N THR A 129 11.95 15.11 9.44
CA THR A 129 11.34 14.97 10.77
C THR A 129 12.38 15.08 11.89
N ALA A 130 13.52 15.73 11.61
CA ALA A 130 14.62 15.90 12.57
C ALA A 130 14.22 16.66 13.85
N ASN A 131 13.13 17.42 13.81
CA ASN A 131 12.56 18.12 14.95
C ASN A 131 11.69 17.24 15.86
N LEU A 132 11.37 16.01 15.45
CA LEU A 132 10.56 15.09 16.23
C LEU A 132 11.45 14.21 17.13
N PRO A 133 11.09 14.02 18.41
CA PRO A 133 11.85 13.18 19.33
C PRO A 133 11.83 11.72 18.89
N ARG A 134 13.01 11.13 18.70
CA ARG A 134 13.18 9.72 18.31
C ARG A 134 12.88 8.78 19.47
N ALA A 135 12.32 7.62 19.15
CA ALA A 135 12.10 6.52 20.09
C ALA A 135 12.92 5.28 19.67
N SER A 136 13.01 4.30 20.56
CA SER A 136 13.58 2.99 20.24
C SER A 136 12.81 2.31 19.11
N THR A 137 13.49 1.45 18.37
CA THR A 137 12.89 0.64 17.31
C THR A 137 11.90 -0.36 17.88
N VAL A 138 10.87 -0.70 17.10
CA VAL A 138 9.80 -1.61 17.53
C VAL A 138 9.57 -2.66 16.45
N SER A 139 9.88 -3.93 16.76
CA SER A 139 9.68 -5.05 15.84
C SER A 139 10.35 -4.80 14.47
N ILE A 140 9.57 -4.72 13.39
CA ILE A 140 10.03 -4.48 12.02
C ILE A 140 10.27 -2.99 11.70
N PHE A 141 9.91 -2.09 12.61
CA PHE A 141 10.04 -0.66 12.43
C PHE A 141 11.36 -0.16 13.01
N ASP A 142 12.24 0.35 12.14
CA ASP A 142 13.51 0.97 12.55
C ASP A 142 13.39 2.48 12.79
N THR A 143 12.21 3.04 12.53
CA THR A 143 11.97 4.48 12.53
C THR A 143 10.77 4.84 13.36
N CYS A 144 11.00 5.21 14.61
CA CYS A 144 9.96 5.54 15.58
C CYS A 144 10.21 6.86 16.31
N TYR A 145 9.14 7.47 16.80
CA TYR A 145 9.11 8.76 17.48
C TYR A 145 8.28 8.67 18.76
N ASN A 146 8.72 9.37 19.81
CA ASN A 146 7.96 9.50 21.05
C ASN A 146 7.12 10.78 20.99
N LEU A 147 5.86 10.64 20.57
CA LEU A 147 4.93 11.76 20.45
C LEU A 147 4.04 11.92 21.69
N SER A 148 4.45 11.35 22.82
CA SER A 148 3.75 11.53 24.09
C SER A 148 3.69 13.02 24.47
N GLY A 149 2.50 13.50 24.84
CA GLY A 149 2.26 14.90 25.19
C GLY A 149 2.06 15.86 23.99
N PHE A 150 2.17 15.39 22.75
CA PHE A 150 1.84 16.21 21.57
C PHE A 150 0.34 16.10 21.25
N VAL A 151 -0.33 17.24 21.09
CA VAL A 151 -1.73 17.29 20.62
C VAL A 151 -1.82 16.99 19.12
N SER A 152 -0.87 17.53 18.35
CA SER A 152 -0.72 17.25 16.92
C SER A 152 0.73 17.47 16.50
N VAL A 153 1.15 16.79 15.44
CA VAL A 153 2.47 16.97 14.83
C VAL A 153 2.33 17.21 13.33
N ARG A 154 3.23 18.01 12.77
CA ARG A 154 3.37 18.15 11.33
C ARG A 154 4.45 17.18 10.85
N VAL A 155 4.13 16.43 9.81
CA VAL A 155 5.01 15.44 9.17
C VAL A 155 5.02 15.70 7.67
N PRO A 156 6.12 15.36 6.97
CA PRO A 156 6.18 15.53 5.53
C PRO A 156 5.14 14.64 4.83
N THR A 157 4.64 15.08 3.67
CA THR A 157 3.79 14.23 2.82
C THR A 157 4.57 13.02 2.33
N VAL A 158 3.88 11.90 2.15
CA VAL A 158 4.46 10.68 1.57
C VAL A 158 3.64 10.31 0.34
N SER A 159 4.31 10.03 -0.78
CA SER A 159 3.63 9.73 -2.04
C SER A 159 4.25 8.54 -2.78
N PHE A 160 3.38 7.76 -3.43
CA PHE A 160 3.74 6.80 -4.47
C PHE A 160 3.60 7.45 -5.84
N TYR A 161 4.65 7.36 -6.65
CA TYR A 161 4.62 7.74 -8.06
C TYR A 161 4.47 6.48 -8.89
N PHE A 162 3.38 6.37 -9.64
CA PHE A 162 3.15 5.25 -10.52
C PHE A 162 3.72 5.51 -11.92
N SER A 163 4.05 4.44 -12.64
CA SER A 163 4.42 4.50 -14.04
C SER A 163 3.29 5.13 -14.85
N GLY A 164 3.64 6.01 -15.79
CA GLY A 164 2.66 6.76 -16.59
C GLY A 164 2.24 8.11 -16.01
N GLY A 165 2.73 8.48 -14.82
CA GLY A 165 2.54 9.81 -14.24
C GLY A 165 1.60 9.95 -13.03
N PRO A 166 0.61 9.06 -12.79
CA PRO A 166 -0.24 9.15 -11.60
C PRO A 166 0.53 9.17 -10.28
N VAL A 167 0.03 9.96 -9.32
CA VAL A 167 0.61 10.09 -7.98
C VAL A 167 -0.46 9.83 -6.93
N LEU A 168 -0.15 8.99 -5.95
CA LEU A 168 -0.97 8.75 -4.78
C LEU A 168 -0.27 9.29 -3.54
N THR A 169 -0.78 10.39 -2.99
CA THR A 169 -0.33 10.93 -1.70
C THR A 169 -1.09 10.27 -0.57
N LEU A 170 -0.35 9.69 0.38
CA LEU A 170 -0.91 8.94 1.49
C LEU A 170 -1.35 9.87 2.62
N PRO A 171 -2.48 9.57 3.30
CA PRO A 171 -2.81 10.16 4.59
C PRO A 171 -1.71 9.89 5.63
N ALA A 172 -1.49 10.80 6.58
CA ALA A 172 -0.48 10.64 7.63
C ALA A 172 -0.60 9.34 8.42
N ARG A 173 -1.85 8.93 8.72
CA ARG A 173 -2.16 7.67 9.41
C ARG A 173 -1.70 6.42 8.65
N ASN A 174 -1.51 6.52 7.33
CA ASN A 174 -1.08 5.41 6.47
C ASN A 174 0.45 5.27 6.43
N PHE A 175 1.22 6.17 7.05
CA PHE A 175 2.68 6.07 7.09
C PHE A 175 3.32 6.36 8.44
N LEU A 176 2.61 6.96 9.39
CA LEU A 176 3.08 7.14 10.76
C LEU A 176 2.00 6.59 11.71
N ILE A 177 2.22 5.36 12.19
CA ILE A 177 1.20 4.59 12.94
C ILE A 177 1.54 4.52 14.42
N PRO A 178 0.54 4.53 15.32
CA PRO A 178 0.77 4.20 16.72
C PRO A 178 1.14 2.71 16.85
N VAL A 179 2.15 2.41 17.67
CA VAL A 179 2.55 1.02 17.97
C VAL A 179 2.32 0.62 19.42
N ASP A 180 1.95 1.59 20.26
CA ASP A 180 1.54 1.41 21.64
C ASP A 180 0.50 2.48 22.05
N ASN A 181 0.02 2.39 23.28
CA ASN A 181 -0.87 3.38 23.89
C ASN A 181 -0.12 4.47 24.67
N MET A 182 1.21 4.51 24.59
CA MET A 182 2.08 5.43 25.34
C MET A 182 2.53 6.63 24.51
N GLY A 183 2.20 6.64 23.21
CA GLY A 183 2.53 7.72 22.28
C GLY A 183 3.72 7.42 21.38
N THR A 184 4.13 6.15 21.23
CA THR A 184 5.13 5.77 20.25
C THR A 184 4.50 5.61 18.87
N PHE A 185 5.01 6.35 17.90
CA PHE A 185 4.58 6.26 16.51
C PHE A 185 5.74 5.84 15.61
N CYS A 186 5.50 4.90 14.70
CA CYS A 186 6.53 4.38 13.80
C CYS A 186 6.19 4.60 12.33
N PHE A 187 7.23 4.83 11.54
CA PHE A 187 7.14 4.93 10.09
C PHE A 187 6.76 3.56 9.52
N ALA A 188 5.58 3.46 8.91
CA ALA A 188 4.93 2.21 8.54
C ALA A 188 5.45 1.64 7.21
N PHE A 189 6.78 1.59 7.07
CA PHE A 189 7.50 0.97 5.96
C PHE A 189 8.63 0.14 6.54
N ALA A 190 9.04 -0.90 5.81
CA ALA A 190 10.13 -1.75 6.25
C ALA A 190 10.85 -2.39 5.05
N PRO A 191 12.11 -2.85 5.23
CA PRO A 191 12.81 -3.54 4.16
C PRO A 191 12.12 -4.89 3.83
N SER A 192 12.21 -5.28 2.57
CA SER A 192 11.73 -6.55 2.05
C SER A 192 12.85 -7.59 2.11
N GLY A 193 12.62 -8.69 2.82
CA GLY A 193 13.60 -9.79 2.92
C GLY A 193 13.79 -10.55 1.60
N SER A 194 12.82 -10.52 0.69
CA SER A 194 12.88 -11.20 -0.62
C SER A 194 13.31 -10.29 -1.77
N GLY A 195 13.43 -8.98 -1.53
CA GLY A 195 13.64 -7.99 -2.58
C GLY A 195 12.40 -7.71 -3.45
N LEU A 196 11.24 -8.32 -3.16
CA LEU A 196 9.98 -7.95 -3.81
C LEU A 196 9.40 -6.68 -3.15
N SER A 197 8.90 -5.74 -3.95
CA SER A 197 8.15 -4.60 -3.43
C SER A 197 6.70 -4.99 -3.21
N ILE A 198 6.14 -4.62 -2.07
CA ILE A 198 4.76 -4.94 -1.68
C ILE A 198 4.13 -3.68 -1.10
N ILE A 199 3.01 -3.21 -1.66
CA ILE A 199 2.16 -2.18 -1.04
C ILE A 199 1.24 -2.89 -0.04
N GLY A 200 1.48 -2.66 1.25
CA GLY A 200 0.76 -3.32 2.34
C GLY A 200 -0.58 -2.66 2.70
N ASN A 201 -1.36 -3.30 3.56
CA ASN A 201 -2.73 -2.88 3.86
C ASN A 201 -2.83 -1.53 4.58
N ILE A 202 -1.91 -1.17 5.47
CA ILE A 202 -1.92 0.13 6.15
C ILE A 202 -1.83 1.28 5.13
N GLN A 203 -1.08 1.10 4.04
CA GLN A 203 -0.99 2.12 2.99
C GLN A 203 -2.26 2.22 2.13
N GLN A 204 -3.12 1.22 2.19
CA GLN A 204 -4.38 1.13 1.45
C GLN A 204 -5.59 1.60 2.29
N GLU A 205 -5.44 1.77 3.61
CA GLU A 205 -6.52 2.17 4.51
C GLU A 205 -7.13 3.53 4.14
N GLY A 206 -8.46 3.61 4.17
CA GLY A 206 -9.20 4.84 3.87
C GLY A 206 -9.24 5.24 2.40
N ILE A 207 -8.70 4.41 1.51
CA ILE A 207 -8.71 4.61 0.06
C ILE A 207 -9.65 3.58 -0.53
N GLN A 208 -10.62 4.01 -1.34
CA GLN A 208 -11.40 3.07 -2.13
C GLN A 208 -10.52 2.51 -3.25
N ILE A 209 -10.08 1.26 -3.13
CA ILE A 209 -9.26 0.60 -4.15
C ILE A 209 -10.15 -0.30 -5.01
N SER A 210 -10.10 -0.09 -6.31
CA SER A 210 -10.94 -0.80 -7.28
C SER A 210 -10.08 -1.54 -8.30
N PHE A 211 -10.31 -2.83 -8.47
CA PHE A 211 -9.67 -3.64 -9.49
C PHE A 211 -10.64 -3.89 -10.63
N ASP A 212 -10.29 -3.44 -11.84
CA ASP A 212 -10.96 -3.79 -13.09
C ASP A 212 -10.06 -4.79 -13.84
N GLY A 213 -10.13 -6.06 -13.43
CA GLY A 213 -9.28 -7.11 -13.98
C GLY A 213 -9.54 -7.40 -15.46
N ALA A 214 -10.76 -7.14 -15.95
CA ALA A 214 -11.11 -7.33 -17.35
C ALA A 214 -10.48 -6.28 -18.25
N ASN A 215 -10.39 -5.02 -17.78
CA ASN A 215 -9.76 -3.95 -18.54
C ASN A 215 -8.28 -3.75 -18.18
N GLY A 216 -7.79 -4.42 -17.14
CA GLY A 216 -6.38 -4.41 -16.76
C GLY A 216 -5.97 -3.15 -15.99
N PHE A 217 -6.84 -2.64 -15.11
CA PHE A 217 -6.55 -1.44 -14.32
C PHE A 217 -6.85 -1.63 -12.83
N VAL A 218 -6.15 -0.86 -12.01
CA VAL A 218 -6.51 -0.61 -10.61
C VAL A 218 -6.68 0.89 -10.40
N GLY A 219 -7.72 1.25 -9.68
CA GLY A 219 -8.12 2.62 -9.39
C GLY A 219 -7.94 2.93 -7.91
N PHE A 220 -7.36 4.10 -7.64
CA PHE A 220 -7.30 4.71 -6.31
C PHE A 220 -8.33 5.82 -6.27
N GLY A 221 -9.50 5.51 -5.70
CA GLY A 221 -10.61 6.43 -5.54
C GLY A 221 -10.38 7.50 -4.46
N PRO A 222 -11.28 8.49 -4.37
CA PRO A 222 -11.21 9.49 -3.32
C PRO A 222 -11.27 8.84 -1.92
N ASN A 223 -10.66 9.50 -0.93
CA ASN A 223 -10.62 9.05 0.46
C ASN A 223 -11.99 9.23 1.15
N VAL A 224 -13.02 8.55 0.66
CA VAL A 224 -14.41 8.62 1.17
C VAL A 224 -14.77 7.41 2.03
N CYS A 225 -13.75 6.78 2.60
CA CYS A 225 -13.87 5.89 3.74
C CYS A 225 -13.30 6.60 4.97
#